data_AF-A0A382A3I7-F1
#
_entry.id   AF-A0A382A3I7-F1
#
_cell.length_a   1.000
_cell.length_b   1.000
_cell.length_c   1.000
_cell.angle_alpha   90.00
_cell.angle_beta   90.00
_cell.angle_gamma   90.00
#
_symmetry.space_group_name_H-M   'P 1'
#
loop_
_entity.id
_entity.type
_entity.pdbx_description
1 polymer ?
#
loop_
_entity_poly.entity_id
_entity_poly.type
_entity_poly.pdbx_seq_one_letter_code
_entity_poly.pdbx_strand_id
1 'polypeptide(L)'
;MLSSNEQIAFILLALVCGILAFQGFNRVFKTVRCGADTDRSDNLIGRFISALFDVFLQKSIKNARPIVSLFHSFIFYAFSFYLLVNVNDVLEAYVDGWTTLGSDNILANLFNLFADIFSVLVLVGMVFFLYRRFVQKPKVMEFNANVKLHPGVSAGGLKKDSLIVGIFILVHVGSRWLGTAIHLAENGHADKWLPTASIMSGLFSDWSPAALETGIHVTWWLAMGLIVLFIPYFPRTKHLHIMVAPVNLALGRKTHRGA
;
A
#
# COMPACT_ATOMS: atom_id res chain seq x y z
N MET A 1 -12.96 16.24 -12.23
CA MET A 1 -12.77 16.58 -10.79
C MET A 1 -13.96 16.02 -10.02
N LEU A 2 -13.78 15.60 -8.76
CA LEU A 2 -14.91 15.12 -7.96
C LEU A 2 -15.96 16.22 -7.75
N SER A 3 -17.22 15.82 -7.71
CA SER A 3 -18.31 16.71 -7.31
C SER A 3 -18.21 17.07 -5.81
N SER A 4 -18.81 18.19 -5.41
CA SER A 4 -18.84 18.59 -4.00
C SER A 4 -19.51 17.54 -3.10
N ASN A 5 -20.50 16.82 -3.63
CA ASN A 5 -21.15 15.73 -2.90
C ASN A 5 -20.19 14.57 -2.63
N GLU A 6 -19.34 14.23 -3.60
CA GLU A 6 -18.34 13.17 -3.44
C GLU A 6 -17.23 13.57 -2.46
N GLN A 7 -16.76 14.83 -2.52
CA GLN A 7 -15.81 15.37 -1.56
C GLN A 7 -16.36 15.29 -0.12
N ILE A 8 -17.60 15.74 0.10
CA ILE A 8 -18.26 15.65 1.41
C ILE A 8 -18.40 14.18 1.84
N ALA A 9 -18.85 13.31 0.96
CA ALA A 9 -18.98 11.87 1.26
C ALA A 9 -17.64 11.24 1.64
N PHE A 10 -16.55 11.60 0.95
CA PHE A 10 -15.22 11.08 1.25
C PHE A 10 -14.71 11.57 2.60
N ILE A 11 -14.91 12.84 2.95
CA ILE A 11 -14.56 13.38 4.27
C ILE A 11 -15.32 12.65 5.38
N LEU A 12 -16.63 12.43 5.20
CA LEU A 12 -17.45 11.69 6.17
C LEU A 12 -16.96 10.24 6.32
N LEU A 13 -16.64 9.58 5.22
CA LEU A 13 -16.08 8.23 5.24
C LEU A 13 -14.73 8.21 5.97
N ALA A 14 -13.85 9.16 5.68
CA ALA A 14 -12.55 9.31 6.34
C ALA A 14 -12.69 9.52 7.85
N LEU A 15 -13.66 10.33 8.28
CA LEU A 15 -13.95 10.55 9.70
C LEU A 15 -14.41 9.26 10.39
N VAL A 16 -15.40 8.56 9.83
CA VAL A 16 -15.95 7.32 10.40
C VAL A 16 -14.86 6.25 10.48
N CYS A 17 -14.13 6.02 9.39
CA CYS A 17 -13.03 5.06 9.36
C CYS A 17 -11.87 5.46 10.29
N GLY A 18 -11.57 6.76 10.40
CA GLY A 18 -10.57 7.28 11.34
C GLY A 18 -10.91 6.94 12.79
N ILE A 19 -12.17 7.14 13.20
CA ILE A 19 -12.65 6.80 14.55
C ILE A 19 -12.52 5.29 14.81
N LEU A 20 -12.93 4.44 13.87
CA LEU A 20 -12.83 2.98 14.01
C LEU A 20 -11.38 2.50 14.06
N ALA A 21 -10.50 3.09 13.23
CA ALA A 21 -9.08 2.79 13.22
C ALA A 21 -8.41 3.19 14.53
N PHE A 22 -8.73 4.37 15.08
CA PHE A 22 -8.21 4.82 16.36
C PHE A 22 -8.46 3.80 17.47
N GLN A 23 -9.64 3.19 17.54
CA GLN A 23 -9.93 2.14 18.50
C GLN A 23 -9.02 0.91 18.33
N GLY A 24 -8.76 0.50 17.09
CA GLY A 24 -7.88 -0.62 16.76
C GLY A 24 -6.42 -0.33 17.14
N PHE A 25 -5.90 0.83 16.75
CA PHE A 25 -4.55 1.26 17.10
C PHE A 25 -4.35 1.49 18.60
N ASN A 26 -5.34 2.06 19.29
CA ASN A 26 -5.30 2.22 20.75
C ASN A 26 -5.22 0.87 21.47
N ARG A 27 -5.90 -0.17 20.95
CA ARG A 27 -5.76 -1.53 21.50
C ARG A 27 -4.35 -2.08 21.32
N VAL A 28 -3.75 -1.89 20.15
CA VAL A 28 -2.35 -2.26 19.90
C VAL A 28 -1.43 -1.53 20.88
N PHE A 29 -1.58 -0.21 21.00
CA PHE A 29 -0.78 0.63 21.90
C PHE A 29 -0.88 0.17 23.36
N LYS A 30 -2.10 -0.02 23.88
CA LYS A 30 -2.32 -0.52 25.24
C LYS A 30 -1.68 -1.89 25.46
N THR A 31 -1.78 -2.79 24.49
CA THR A 31 -1.18 -4.12 24.56
C THR A 31 0.34 -4.06 24.63
N VAL A 32 0.97 -3.23 23.78
CA VAL A 32 2.43 -3.03 23.79
C VAL A 32 2.89 -2.42 25.11
N ARG A 33 2.12 -1.49 25.68
CA ARG A 33 2.41 -0.84 26.96
C ARG A 33 2.34 -1.76 28.18
N CYS A 34 1.68 -2.92 28.07
CA CYS A 34 1.70 -3.94 29.12
C CYS A 34 3.02 -4.73 29.20
N GLY A 35 3.97 -4.48 28.28
CA GLY A 35 5.29 -5.08 28.34
C GLY A 35 6.10 -4.60 29.56
N ALA A 36 7.07 -5.41 30.00
CA ALA A 36 7.95 -5.05 31.10
C ALA A 36 8.80 -3.80 30.78
N ASP A 37 9.01 -2.98 31.80
CA ASP A 37 9.88 -1.81 31.69
C ASP A 37 11.30 -2.22 31.32
N THR A 38 11.88 -1.51 30.36
CA THR A 38 13.28 -1.69 29.94
C THR A 38 13.73 -0.38 29.32
N ASP A 39 14.86 0.14 29.83
CA ASP A 39 15.45 1.32 29.23
C ASP A 39 16.01 1.00 27.84
N ARG A 40 15.60 1.82 26.87
CA ARG A 40 15.99 1.76 25.46
C ARG A 40 16.33 3.15 24.92
N SER A 41 16.58 4.11 25.80
CA SER A 41 16.82 5.52 25.46
C SER A 41 18.24 5.79 24.94
N ASP A 42 19.12 4.78 24.96
CA ASP A 42 20.48 4.89 24.47
C ASP A 42 20.53 5.14 22.95
N ASN A 43 21.13 6.25 22.52
CA ASN A 43 21.35 6.60 21.11
C ASN A 43 20.09 6.43 20.21
N LEU A 44 18.93 6.94 20.65
CA LEU A 44 17.68 6.79 19.91
C LEU A 44 17.80 7.21 18.43
N ILE A 45 18.38 8.37 18.16
CA ILE A 45 18.52 8.89 16.80
C ILE A 45 19.32 7.91 15.93
N GLY A 46 20.50 7.47 16.39
CA GLY A 46 21.32 6.52 15.64
C GLY A 46 20.62 5.17 15.42
N ARG A 47 19.84 4.70 16.40
CA ARG A 47 19.06 3.46 16.30
C ARG A 47 17.95 3.56 15.26
N PHE A 48 17.22 4.67 15.23
CA PHE A 48 16.17 4.91 14.24
C PHE A 48 16.75 5.11 12.83
N ILE A 49 17.87 5.84 12.68
CA ILE A 49 18.56 5.98 11.39
C ILE A 49 19.01 4.61 10.87
N SER A 50 19.67 3.81 11.72
CA SER A 50 20.09 2.45 11.33
C SER A 50 18.91 1.58 10.93
N ALA A 51 17.82 1.60 11.72
CA ALA A 51 16.61 0.86 11.41
C ALA A 51 15.98 1.30 10.08
N LEU A 52 15.96 2.59 9.79
CA LEU A 52 15.45 3.12 8.53
C LEU A 52 16.28 2.62 7.35
N PHE A 53 17.62 2.66 7.45
CA PHE A 53 18.50 2.09 6.41
C PHE A 53 18.32 0.58 6.25
N ASP A 54 18.15 -0.16 7.36
CA ASP A 54 17.97 -1.61 7.32
C ASP A 54 16.64 -2.00 6.64
N VAL A 55 15.57 -1.24 6.89
CA VAL A 55 14.26 -1.41 6.25
C VAL A 55 14.33 -0.97 4.78
N PHE A 56 14.86 0.21 4.49
CA PHE A 56 14.94 0.76 3.14
C PHE A 56 15.79 -0.12 2.21
N LEU A 57 16.90 -0.65 2.69
CA LEU A 57 17.78 -1.58 1.96
C LEU A 57 17.31 -3.04 2.06
N GLN A 58 16.19 -3.31 2.75
CA GLN A 58 15.61 -4.64 2.95
C GLN A 58 16.63 -5.69 3.42
N LYS A 59 17.58 -5.29 4.30
CA LYS A 59 18.73 -6.13 4.70
C LYS A 59 18.32 -7.46 5.32
N SER A 60 17.19 -7.49 6.02
CA SER A 60 16.66 -8.68 6.71
C SER A 60 16.22 -9.79 5.76
N ILE A 61 15.86 -9.46 4.52
CA ILE A 61 15.30 -10.43 3.57
C ILE A 61 16.11 -10.58 2.28
N LYS A 62 17.03 -9.65 1.96
CA LYS A 62 17.75 -9.63 0.67
C LYS A 62 18.40 -10.96 0.29
N ASN A 63 18.92 -11.70 1.26
CA ASN A 63 19.67 -12.95 1.03
C ASN A 63 18.87 -14.21 1.37
N ALA A 64 17.63 -14.09 1.87
CA ALA A 64 16.89 -15.25 2.34
C ALA A 64 16.33 -16.10 1.18
N ARG A 65 15.68 -15.44 0.20
CA ARG A 65 15.02 -16.07 -0.95
C ARG A 65 14.98 -15.10 -2.13
N PRO A 66 15.97 -15.12 -3.05
CA PRO A 66 16.16 -14.06 -4.05
C PRO A 66 14.89 -13.63 -4.80
N ILE A 67 14.14 -14.60 -5.36
CA ILE A 67 12.91 -14.31 -6.12
C ILE A 67 11.82 -13.71 -5.22
N VAL A 68 11.60 -14.28 -4.03
CA VAL A 68 10.56 -13.78 -3.11
C VAL A 68 10.92 -12.39 -2.60
N SER A 69 12.21 -12.16 -2.33
CA SER A 69 12.73 -10.86 -1.88
C SER A 69 12.64 -9.80 -2.97
N LEU A 70 12.83 -10.18 -4.25
CA LEU A 70 12.65 -9.28 -5.39
C LEU A 70 11.19 -8.80 -5.50
N PHE A 71 10.22 -9.72 -5.53
CA PHE A 71 8.80 -9.33 -5.59
C PHE A 71 8.33 -8.61 -4.33
N HIS A 72 8.91 -8.92 -3.16
CA HIS A 72 8.67 -8.12 -1.96
C HIS A 72 9.16 -6.69 -2.14
N SER A 73 10.33 -6.51 -2.75
CA SER A 73 10.91 -5.18 -3.01
C SER A 73 10.02 -4.34 -3.90
N PHE A 74 9.39 -4.94 -4.91
CA PHE A 74 8.41 -4.26 -5.77
C PHE A 74 7.27 -3.68 -4.93
N ILE A 75 6.68 -4.49 -4.04
CA ILE A 75 5.60 -4.04 -3.16
C ILE A 75 6.09 -2.99 -2.17
N PHE A 76 7.25 -3.19 -1.55
CA PHE A 76 7.78 -2.29 -0.53
C PHE A 76 8.07 -0.88 -1.07
N TYR A 77 8.82 -0.77 -2.17
CA TYR A 77 9.14 0.53 -2.75
C TYR A 77 7.91 1.20 -3.34
N ALA A 78 7.05 0.45 -4.03
CA ALA A 78 5.80 0.98 -4.54
C ALA A 78 4.91 1.50 -3.41
N PHE A 79 4.66 0.72 -2.36
CA PHE A 79 3.85 1.17 -1.23
C PHE A 79 4.44 2.42 -0.56
N SER A 80 5.76 2.46 -0.37
CA SER A 80 6.45 3.61 0.22
C SER A 80 6.26 4.87 -0.63
N PHE A 81 6.35 4.74 -1.96
CA PHE A 81 6.12 5.83 -2.88
C PHE A 81 4.63 6.21 -2.98
N TYR A 82 3.73 5.23 -2.87
CA TYR A 82 2.29 5.45 -2.91
C TYR A 82 1.77 6.26 -1.74
N LEU A 83 2.51 6.37 -0.63
CA LEU A 83 2.19 7.36 0.40
C LEU A 83 2.16 8.77 -0.19
N LEU A 84 3.11 9.10 -1.07
CA LEU A 84 3.15 10.37 -1.78
C LEU A 84 2.09 10.42 -2.91
N VAL A 85 1.89 9.32 -3.64
CA VAL A 85 0.86 9.25 -4.69
C VAL A 85 -0.53 9.50 -4.13
N ASN A 86 -0.87 8.89 -3.00
CA ASN A 86 -2.17 9.07 -2.36
C ASN A 86 -2.37 10.49 -1.83
N VAL A 87 -1.29 11.18 -1.43
CA VAL A 87 -1.37 12.62 -1.09
C VAL A 87 -1.68 13.43 -2.35
N ASN A 88 -1.01 13.15 -3.46
CA ASN A 88 -1.31 13.80 -4.74
C ASN A 88 -2.76 13.55 -5.18
N ASP A 89 -3.25 12.31 -5.11
CA ASP A 89 -4.62 11.97 -5.52
C ASP A 89 -5.69 12.68 -4.66
N VAL A 90 -5.37 13.01 -3.40
CA VAL A 90 -6.21 13.89 -2.57
C VAL A 90 -6.08 15.35 -3.01
N LEU A 91 -4.88 15.84 -3.31
CA LEU A 91 -4.71 17.21 -3.81
C LEU A 91 -5.47 17.42 -5.13
N GLU A 92 -5.39 16.49 -6.07
CA GLU A 92 -6.15 16.51 -7.34
C GLU A 92 -7.67 16.53 -7.11
N ALA A 93 -8.14 15.92 -6.02
CA ALA A 93 -9.56 15.87 -5.70
C ALA A 93 -10.09 17.13 -5.00
N TYR A 94 -9.24 17.90 -4.30
CA TYR A 94 -9.67 18.98 -3.40
C TYR A 94 -9.08 20.36 -3.72
N VAL A 95 -8.03 20.43 -4.54
CA VAL A 95 -7.36 21.68 -4.89
C VAL A 95 -7.63 21.99 -6.35
N ASP A 96 -8.44 23.00 -6.60
CA ASP A 96 -8.78 23.45 -7.95
C ASP A 96 -7.52 23.77 -8.76
N GLY A 97 -7.42 23.16 -9.95
CA GLY A 97 -6.27 23.33 -10.84
C GLY A 97 -5.02 22.55 -10.47
N TRP A 98 -5.03 21.76 -9.39
CA TRP A 98 -3.92 20.86 -9.07
C TRP A 98 -3.95 19.61 -9.95
N THR A 99 -2.88 19.38 -10.69
CA THR A 99 -2.64 18.13 -11.42
C THR A 99 -1.15 17.96 -11.66
N THR A 100 -0.65 16.73 -11.59
CA THR A 100 0.69 16.41 -12.07
C THR A 100 0.70 15.94 -13.52
N LEU A 101 -0.45 15.52 -14.05
CA LEU A 101 -0.59 15.01 -15.42
C LEU A 101 -0.39 16.16 -16.42
N GLY A 102 0.45 15.93 -17.44
CA GLY A 102 0.73 16.94 -18.47
C GLY A 102 1.50 18.17 -17.99
N SER A 103 2.08 18.14 -16.79
CA SER A 103 2.86 19.27 -16.26
C SER A 103 4.22 19.42 -16.97
N ASP A 104 4.63 20.66 -17.27
CA ASP A 104 5.96 20.97 -17.80
C ASP A 104 7.09 20.81 -16.75
N ASN A 105 6.74 20.76 -15.47
CA ASN A 105 7.70 20.61 -14.38
C ASN A 105 8.32 19.20 -14.36
N ILE A 106 9.66 19.14 -14.46
CA ILE A 106 10.43 17.89 -14.41
C ILE A 106 10.18 17.05 -13.15
N LEU A 107 9.93 17.69 -12.00
CA LEU A 107 9.65 16.97 -10.75
C LEU A 107 8.31 16.25 -10.79
N ALA A 108 7.27 16.89 -11.33
CA ALA A 108 5.96 16.27 -11.53
C ALA A 108 6.03 15.12 -12.53
N ASN A 109 6.80 15.31 -13.60
CA ASN A 109 7.05 14.30 -14.62
C ASN A 109 7.82 13.07 -14.09
N LEU A 110 8.87 13.28 -13.29
CA LEU A 110 9.55 12.18 -12.61
C LEU A 110 8.63 11.48 -11.61
N PHE A 111 7.84 12.23 -10.86
CA PHE A 111 6.84 11.68 -9.95
C PHE A 111 5.84 10.78 -10.69
N ASN A 112 5.30 11.23 -11.83
CA ASN A 112 4.41 10.46 -12.68
C ASN A 112 5.07 9.17 -13.18
N LEU A 113 6.31 9.24 -13.64
CA LEU A 113 7.06 8.07 -14.11
C LEU A 113 7.26 7.03 -13.02
N PHE A 114 7.66 7.46 -11.83
CA PHE A 114 7.80 6.54 -10.70
C PHE A 114 6.44 5.98 -10.27
N ALA A 115 5.37 6.78 -10.24
CA ALA A 115 4.02 6.31 -9.92
C ALA A 115 3.57 5.24 -10.91
N ASP A 116 3.77 5.46 -12.21
CA ASP A 116 3.38 4.56 -13.29
C ASP A 116 4.14 3.22 -13.24
N ILE A 117 5.47 3.27 -13.12
CA ILE A 117 6.29 2.05 -13.02
C ILE A 117 6.00 1.29 -11.72
N PHE A 118 5.88 1.98 -10.58
CA PHE A 118 5.56 1.33 -9.32
C PHE A 118 4.15 0.71 -9.31
N SER A 119 3.19 1.31 -10.03
CA SER A 119 1.85 0.73 -10.24
C SER A 119 1.96 -0.68 -10.81
N VAL A 120 2.71 -0.85 -11.89
CA VAL A 120 2.87 -2.16 -12.54
C VAL A 120 3.66 -3.12 -11.66
N LEU A 121 4.75 -2.65 -11.03
CA LEU A 121 5.57 -3.50 -10.15
C LEU A 121 4.78 -4.07 -8.96
N VAL A 122 3.94 -3.26 -8.30
CA VAL A 122 3.13 -3.74 -7.18
C VAL A 122 2.02 -4.69 -7.63
N LEU A 123 1.39 -4.45 -8.79
CA LEU A 123 0.38 -5.36 -9.34
C LEU A 123 1.00 -6.72 -9.67
N VAL A 124 2.13 -6.73 -10.39
CA VAL A 124 2.87 -7.95 -10.71
C VAL A 124 3.33 -8.67 -9.44
N GLY A 125 3.89 -7.92 -8.48
CA GLY A 125 4.31 -8.47 -7.19
C GLY A 125 3.15 -9.10 -6.41
N MET A 126 2.00 -8.44 -6.38
CA MET A 126 0.83 -8.96 -5.68
C MET A 126 0.27 -10.22 -6.34
N VAL A 127 0.18 -10.25 -7.67
CA VAL A 127 -0.21 -11.46 -8.43
C VAL A 127 0.75 -12.61 -8.10
N PHE A 128 2.06 -12.38 -8.09
CA PHE A 128 3.05 -13.38 -7.70
C PHE A 128 2.79 -13.93 -6.28
N PHE A 129 2.58 -13.07 -5.29
CA PHE A 129 2.36 -13.52 -3.91
C PHE A 129 1.03 -14.26 -3.71
N LEU A 130 -0.03 -13.85 -4.42
CA LEU A 130 -1.31 -14.54 -4.42
C LEU A 130 -1.18 -15.92 -5.08
N TYR A 131 -0.55 -15.99 -6.25
CA TYR A 131 -0.26 -17.25 -6.93
C TYR A 131 0.55 -18.20 -6.04
N ARG A 132 1.65 -17.68 -5.45
CA ARG A 132 2.50 -18.45 -4.54
C ARG A 132 1.72 -19.00 -3.33
N ARG A 133 0.75 -18.24 -2.82
CA ARG A 133 -0.03 -18.60 -1.63
C ARG A 133 -1.18 -19.56 -1.91
N PHE A 134 -1.90 -19.37 -3.01
CA PHE A 134 -3.15 -20.08 -3.29
C PHE A 134 -3.02 -21.17 -4.34
N VAL A 135 -1.99 -21.12 -5.19
CA VAL A 135 -1.74 -22.12 -6.24
C VAL A 135 -0.50 -22.93 -5.89
N GLN A 136 0.68 -22.31 -5.80
CA GLN A 136 1.94 -23.04 -5.59
C GLN A 136 2.03 -23.72 -4.21
N LYS A 137 1.49 -23.08 -3.17
CA LYS A 137 1.41 -23.61 -1.79
C LYS A 137 2.71 -24.33 -1.32
N PRO A 138 3.87 -23.65 -1.34
CA PRO A 138 5.12 -24.31 -0.99
C PRO A 138 5.13 -24.73 0.48
N LYS A 139 5.74 -25.90 0.77
CA LYS A 139 5.79 -26.53 2.12
C LYS A 139 6.16 -25.58 3.25
N VAL A 140 7.01 -24.59 2.98
CA VAL A 140 7.43 -23.59 3.97
C VAL A 140 6.32 -22.65 4.46
N MET A 141 5.14 -22.69 3.83
CA MET A 141 3.93 -21.98 4.28
C MET A 141 3.00 -22.86 5.11
N GLU A 142 3.33 -24.13 5.30
CA GLU A 142 2.56 -25.07 6.10
C GLU A 142 3.06 -25.09 7.55
N PHE A 143 2.14 -25.36 8.47
CA PHE A 143 2.46 -25.54 9.88
C PHE A 143 2.65 -27.04 10.16
N ASN A 144 3.67 -27.37 10.95
CA ASN A 144 3.85 -28.75 11.42
C ASN A 144 2.66 -29.17 12.29
N ALA A 145 2.23 -30.42 12.18
CA ALA A 145 1.06 -30.95 12.91
C ALA A 145 1.17 -30.81 14.44
N ASN A 146 2.40 -30.82 14.97
CA ASN A 146 2.67 -30.74 16.41
C ASN A 146 2.69 -29.29 16.94
N VAL A 147 2.46 -28.28 16.10
CA VAL A 147 2.43 -26.87 16.51
C VAL A 147 1.01 -26.47 16.87
N LYS A 148 0.79 -26.07 18.12
CA LYS A 148 -0.49 -25.50 18.56
C LYS A 148 -0.70 -24.15 17.88
N LEU A 149 -1.78 -24.04 17.12
CA LEU A 149 -2.19 -22.81 16.44
C LEU A 149 -3.36 -22.16 17.18
N HIS A 150 -3.42 -20.83 17.13
CA HIS A 150 -4.60 -20.09 17.56
C HIS A 150 -5.83 -20.54 16.74
N PRO A 151 -7.02 -20.74 17.34
CA PRO A 151 -8.19 -21.29 16.64
C PRO A 151 -8.54 -20.56 15.34
N GLY A 152 -8.44 -19.21 15.33
CA GLY A 152 -8.67 -18.41 14.13
C GLY A 152 -7.63 -18.63 13.01
N VAL A 153 -6.39 -19.00 13.36
CA VAL A 153 -5.36 -19.35 12.37
C VAL A 153 -5.63 -20.76 11.82
N SER A 154 -5.97 -21.72 12.68
CA SER A 154 -6.37 -23.08 12.29
C SER A 154 -7.57 -23.07 11.35
N ALA A 155 -8.54 -22.18 11.59
CA ALA A 155 -9.71 -21.97 10.74
C ALA A 155 -9.40 -21.24 9.40
N GLY A 156 -8.13 -21.03 9.08
CA GLY A 156 -7.70 -20.41 7.82
C GLY A 156 -7.69 -18.89 7.80
N GLY A 157 -7.72 -18.23 8.97
CA GLY A 157 -7.71 -16.76 9.08
C GLY A 157 -6.55 -16.10 8.35
N LEU A 158 -5.37 -16.72 8.33
CA LEU A 158 -4.19 -16.21 7.61
C LEU A 158 -4.37 -16.22 6.07
N LYS A 159 -5.11 -17.20 5.54
CA LYS A 159 -5.43 -17.27 4.10
C LYS A 159 -6.48 -16.21 3.76
N LYS A 160 -7.52 -16.07 4.59
CA LYS A 160 -8.54 -15.01 4.45
C LYS A 160 -7.90 -13.62 4.46
N ASP A 161 -7.06 -13.32 5.45
CA ASP A 161 -6.35 -12.05 5.54
C ASP A 161 -5.50 -11.79 4.28
N SER A 162 -4.72 -12.78 3.85
CA SER A 162 -3.92 -12.63 2.63
C SER A 162 -4.73 -12.40 1.36
N LEU A 163 -5.93 -13.00 1.26
CA LEU A 163 -6.83 -12.77 0.13
C LEU A 163 -7.43 -11.37 0.19
N ILE A 164 -7.96 -10.95 1.34
CA ILE A 164 -8.54 -9.62 1.55
C ILE A 164 -7.52 -8.55 1.19
N VAL A 165 -6.30 -8.64 1.72
CA VAL A 165 -5.31 -7.61 1.44
C VAL A 165 -4.79 -7.67 0.01
N GLY A 166 -4.66 -8.87 -0.57
CA GLY A 166 -4.26 -8.99 -1.97
C GLY A 166 -5.28 -8.37 -2.93
N ILE A 167 -6.57 -8.63 -2.71
CA ILE A 167 -7.65 -7.99 -3.47
C ILE A 167 -7.64 -6.47 -3.24
N PHE A 168 -7.51 -6.02 -1.99
CA PHE A 168 -7.40 -4.60 -1.68
C PHE A 168 -6.30 -3.93 -2.50
N ILE A 169 -5.07 -4.47 -2.49
CA ILE A 169 -3.94 -3.86 -3.21
C ILE A 169 -4.18 -3.89 -4.72
N LEU A 170 -4.67 -5.01 -5.28
CA LEU A 170 -4.95 -5.11 -6.71
C LEU A 170 -6.02 -4.10 -7.16
N VAL A 171 -7.12 -3.97 -6.41
CA VAL A 171 -8.21 -3.06 -6.77
C VAL A 171 -7.80 -1.61 -6.52
N HIS A 172 -7.17 -1.28 -5.39
CA HIS A 172 -6.70 0.08 -5.09
C HIS A 172 -5.72 0.58 -6.16
N VAL A 173 -4.59 -0.13 -6.33
CA VAL A 173 -3.52 0.30 -7.24
C VAL A 173 -3.97 0.17 -8.70
N GLY A 174 -4.67 -0.93 -9.03
CA GLY A 174 -5.19 -1.15 -10.37
C GLY A 174 -6.19 -0.06 -10.78
N SER A 175 -7.09 0.34 -9.86
CA SER A 175 -8.03 1.43 -10.15
C SER A 175 -7.31 2.76 -10.30
N ARG A 176 -6.32 3.08 -9.45
CA ARG A 176 -5.52 4.31 -9.62
C ARG A 176 -4.86 4.33 -11.00
N TRP A 177 -4.19 3.24 -11.38
CA TRP A 177 -3.49 3.13 -12.65
C TRP A 177 -4.42 3.22 -13.85
N LEU A 178 -5.58 2.54 -13.80
CA LEU A 178 -6.62 2.66 -14.83
C LEU A 178 -7.22 4.07 -14.86
N GLY A 179 -7.44 4.72 -13.72
CA GLY A 179 -7.92 6.10 -13.66
C GLY A 179 -6.96 7.07 -14.33
N THR A 180 -5.65 6.89 -14.15
CA THR A 180 -4.64 7.63 -14.91
C THR A 180 -4.74 7.36 -16.42
N ALA A 181 -4.91 6.11 -16.83
CA ALA A 181 -5.08 5.76 -18.25
C ALA A 181 -6.35 6.38 -18.87
N ILE A 182 -7.46 6.42 -18.12
CA ILE A 182 -8.71 7.05 -18.56
C ILE A 182 -8.54 8.57 -18.66
N HIS A 183 -7.85 9.21 -17.72
CA HIS A 183 -7.51 10.64 -17.82
C HIS A 183 -6.64 10.96 -19.04
N LEU A 184 -5.70 10.08 -19.41
CA LEU A 184 -4.91 10.25 -20.64
C LEU A 184 -5.78 10.12 -21.90
N ALA A 185 -6.74 9.19 -21.89
CA ALA A 185 -7.70 9.02 -22.98
C ALA A 185 -8.63 10.25 -23.13
N GLU A 186 -9.12 10.80 -22.02
CA GLU A 186 -9.92 12.04 -21.98
C GLU A 186 -9.16 13.23 -22.59
N ASN A 187 -7.87 13.34 -22.30
CA ASN A 187 -7.03 14.40 -22.87
C ASN A 187 -6.61 14.12 -24.31
N GLY A 188 -6.84 12.91 -24.86
CA GLY A 188 -6.53 12.54 -26.24
C GLY A 188 -5.04 12.38 -26.56
N HIS A 189 -4.17 12.29 -25.55
CA HIS A 189 -2.72 12.24 -25.74
C HIS A 189 -2.06 11.16 -24.87
N ALA A 190 -1.09 10.45 -25.44
CA ALA A 190 -0.15 9.64 -24.67
C ALA A 190 0.90 10.52 -24.00
N ASP A 191 1.36 10.12 -22.81
CA ASP A 191 2.41 10.80 -22.06
C ASP A 191 3.62 9.88 -21.87
N LYS A 192 4.78 10.34 -22.33
CA LYS A 192 6.05 9.61 -22.20
C LYS A 192 6.47 9.37 -20.74
N TRP A 193 5.99 10.20 -19.81
CA TRP A 193 6.23 10.05 -18.38
C TRP A 193 5.23 9.09 -17.72
N LEU A 194 4.23 8.61 -18.44
CA LEU A 194 3.25 7.62 -17.99
C LEU A 194 3.19 6.47 -19.02
N PRO A 195 4.31 5.78 -19.29
CA PRO A 195 4.40 4.86 -20.42
C PRO A 195 3.40 3.71 -20.35
N THR A 196 3.16 3.15 -19.16
CA THR A 196 2.27 1.99 -19.02
C THR A 196 0.80 2.41 -19.01
N ALA A 197 0.44 3.50 -18.35
CA ALA A 197 -0.91 4.08 -18.45
C ALA A 197 -1.22 4.57 -19.87
N SER A 198 -0.24 5.08 -20.62
CA SER A 198 -0.41 5.47 -22.03
C SER A 198 -0.66 4.29 -22.96
N ILE A 199 -0.10 3.11 -22.67
CA ILE A 199 -0.45 1.89 -23.42
C ILE A 199 -1.90 1.48 -23.11
N MET A 200 -2.32 1.62 -21.84
CA MET A 200 -3.69 1.29 -21.44
C MET A 200 -4.73 2.31 -21.88
N SER A 201 -4.36 3.58 -22.08
CA SER A 201 -5.31 4.63 -22.48
C SER A 201 -5.99 4.33 -23.82
N GLY A 202 -5.30 3.62 -24.71
CA GLY A 202 -5.87 3.15 -25.98
C GLY A 202 -7.08 2.22 -25.84
N LEU A 203 -7.28 1.58 -24.68
CA LEU A 203 -8.50 0.77 -24.42
C LEU A 203 -9.75 1.64 -24.19
N PHE A 204 -9.56 2.93 -23.95
CA PHE A 204 -10.60 3.89 -23.60
C PHE A 204 -10.80 4.98 -24.66
N SER A 205 -10.10 4.91 -25.80
CA SER A 205 -10.14 5.96 -26.84
C SER A 205 -11.53 6.16 -27.46
N ASP A 206 -12.31 5.08 -27.53
CA ASP A 206 -13.64 5.08 -28.16
C ASP A 206 -14.76 5.35 -27.14
N TRP A 207 -14.42 5.62 -25.88
CA TRP A 207 -15.41 5.93 -24.86
C TRP A 207 -15.99 7.33 -25.07
N SER A 208 -17.29 7.46 -24.89
CA SER A 208 -17.93 8.78 -24.86
C SER A 208 -17.38 9.63 -23.71
N PRO A 209 -17.38 10.97 -23.81
CA PRO A 209 -16.94 11.85 -22.71
C PRO A 209 -17.60 11.55 -21.37
N ALA A 210 -18.92 11.28 -21.36
CA ALA A 210 -19.65 10.92 -20.14
C ALA A 210 -19.18 9.59 -19.52
N ALA A 211 -18.75 8.63 -20.35
CA ALA A 211 -18.22 7.34 -19.87
C ALA A 211 -16.81 7.51 -19.28
N LEU A 212 -15.97 8.35 -19.90
CA LEU A 212 -14.65 8.70 -19.38
C LEU A 212 -14.75 9.40 -18.02
N GLU A 213 -15.60 10.41 -17.92
CA GLU A 213 -15.90 11.12 -16.67
C GLU A 213 -16.37 10.13 -15.59
N THR A 214 -17.35 9.28 -15.89
CA THR A 214 -17.82 8.26 -14.95
C THR A 214 -16.69 7.30 -14.53
N GLY A 215 -15.85 6.88 -15.49
CA GLY A 215 -14.70 6.00 -15.23
C GLY A 215 -13.68 6.63 -14.29
N ILE A 216 -13.37 7.91 -14.46
CA ILE A 216 -12.48 8.69 -13.59
C ILE A 216 -13.02 8.70 -12.15
N HIS A 217 -14.31 9.01 -11.96
CA HIS A 217 -14.90 9.08 -10.63
C HIS A 217 -14.92 7.70 -9.95
N VAL A 218 -15.32 6.65 -10.68
CA VAL A 218 -15.34 5.27 -10.16
C VAL A 218 -13.93 4.81 -9.78
N THR A 219 -12.96 5.02 -10.64
CA THR A 219 -11.57 4.60 -10.38
C THR A 219 -10.95 5.38 -9.23
N TRP A 220 -11.23 6.67 -9.09
CA TRP A 220 -10.80 7.47 -7.94
C TRP A 220 -11.40 6.95 -6.63
N TRP A 221 -12.70 6.64 -6.59
CA TRP A 221 -13.35 6.07 -5.40
C TRP A 221 -12.83 4.70 -5.04
N LEU A 222 -12.56 3.85 -6.03
CA LEU A 222 -11.93 2.55 -5.79
C LEU A 222 -10.48 2.72 -5.31
N ALA A 223 -9.74 3.71 -5.81
CA ALA A 223 -8.38 3.98 -5.34
C ALA A 223 -8.40 4.52 -3.90
N MET A 224 -9.02 5.67 -3.66
CA MET A 224 -8.94 6.39 -2.39
C MET A 224 -9.93 5.90 -1.35
N GLY A 225 -11.16 5.59 -1.76
CA GLY A 225 -12.19 5.07 -0.86
C GLY A 225 -11.80 3.73 -0.24
N LEU A 226 -11.18 2.83 -1.02
CA LEU A 226 -10.67 1.57 -0.47
C LEU A 226 -9.56 1.77 0.55
N ILE A 227 -8.65 2.75 0.38
CA ILE A 227 -7.63 3.04 1.39
C ILE A 227 -8.32 3.39 2.71
N VAL A 228 -9.27 4.33 2.67
CA VAL A 228 -9.99 4.78 3.86
C VAL A 228 -10.73 3.63 4.54
N LEU A 229 -11.44 2.80 3.76
CA LEU A 229 -12.12 1.60 4.25
C LEU A 229 -11.16 0.57 4.86
N PHE A 230 -9.91 0.51 4.38
CA PHE A 230 -8.91 -0.44 4.86
C PHE A 230 -8.23 0.00 6.16
N ILE A 231 -8.18 1.30 6.48
CA ILE A 231 -7.53 1.83 7.70
C ILE A 231 -8.06 1.16 9.00
N PRO A 232 -9.38 1.01 9.24
CA PRO A 232 -9.89 0.27 10.40
C PRO A 232 -9.48 -1.21 10.47
N TYR A 233 -9.25 -1.83 9.31
CA TYR A 233 -8.84 -3.22 9.20
C TYR A 233 -7.35 -3.37 9.51
N PHE A 234 -6.53 -2.40 9.10
CA PHE A 234 -5.06 -2.36 9.23
C PHE A 234 -4.49 -2.88 10.56
N PRO A 235 -4.92 -2.41 11.76
CA PRO A 235 -4.32 -2.82 13.05
C PRO A 235 -4.54 -4.29 13.41
N ARG A 236 -5.37 -5.03 12.66
CA ARG A 236 -5.65 -6.46 12.88
C ARG A 236 -5.07 -7.35 11.80
N THR A 237 -4.35 -6.78 10.83
CA THR A 237 -3.77 -7.52 9.70
C THR A 237 -2.28 -7.72 9.87
N LYS A 238 -1.71 -8.57 8.99
CA LYS A 238 -0.26 -8.64 8.84
C LYS A 238 0.38 -7.30 8.45
N HIS A 239 -0.33 -6.35 7.83
CA HIS A 239 0.25 -5.10 7.30
C HIS A 239 0.71 -4.13 8.38
N LEU A 240 0.25 -4.30 9.62
CA LEU A 240 0.76 -3.55 10.77
C LEU A 240 2.31 -3.59 10.85
N HIS A 241 2.94 -4.66 10.36
CA HIS A 241 4.39 -4.79 10.35
C HIS A 241 5.11 -3.64 9.65
N ILE A 242 4.55 -3.01 8.61
CA ILE A 242 5.27 -1.98 7.86
C ILE A 242 5.52 -0.73 8.70
N MET A 243 4.55 -0.36 9.55
CA MET A 243 4.67 0.78 10.47
C MET A 243 5.52 0.42 11.69
N VAL A 244 5.40 -0.81 12.18
CA VAL A 244 6.04 -1.23 13.44
C VAL A 244 7.47 -1.73 13.21
N ALA A 245 7.84 -2.21 12.02
CA ALA A 245 9.16 -2.74 11.71
C ALA A 245 10.31 -1.77 12.04
N PRO A 246 10.32 -0.50 11.59
CA PRO A 246 11.40 0.43 11.93
C PRO A 246 11.45 0.69 13.44
N VAL A 247 10.30 0.79 14.11
CA VAL A 247 10.22 0.96 15.57
C VAL A 247 10.78 -0.25 16.29
N ASN A 248 10.45 -1.47 15.84
CA ASN A 248 10.89 -2.71 16.45
C ASN A 248 12.40 -2.95 16.26
N LEU A 249 12.95 -2.61 15.10
CA LEU A 249 14.40 -2.67 14.85
C LEU A 249 15.13 -1.61 15.68
N ALA A 250 14.63 -0.38 15.67
CA ALA A 250 15.22 0.71 16.44
C ALA A 250 15.22 0.36 17.93
N LEU A 251 14.11 -0.13 18.50
CA LEU A 251 13.96 -0.45 19.92
C LEU A 251 14.30 -1.92 20.28
N GLY A 252 14.96 -2.66 19.37
CA GLY A 252 15.38 -4.04 19.59
C GLY A 252 16.36 -4.19 20.77
N ARG A 253 16.40 -5.38 21.40
CA ARG A 253 17.42 -5.67 22.42
C ARG A 253 18.79 -5.81 21.75
N LYS A 254 19.83 -5.23 22.33
CA LYS A 254 21.22 -5.40 21.89
C LYS A 254 21.86 -6.69 22.42
N THR A 255 21.41 -7.18 23.58
CA THR A 255 21.86 -8.45 24.14
C THR A 255 21.08 -9.63 23.57
N HIS A 256 21.76 -10.75 23.39
CA HIS A 256 21.13 -11.99 22.93
C HIS A 256 20.11 -12.49 23.97
N ARG A 257 19.07 -13.19 23.52
CA ARG A 257 18.10 -13.82 24.43
C ARG A 257 18.84 -14.81 25.34
N GLY A 258 18.84 -14.55 26.64
CA GLY A 258 19.47 -15.42 27.65
C GLY A 258 20.86 -14.99 28.13
N ALA A 259 21.35 -13.83 27.67
CA ALA A 259 22.53 -13.16 28.23
C ALA A 259 22.14 -12.14 29.31
#